data_AF-Q2GRE3-F1
#
_entry.id   AF-Q2GRE3-F1
#
_cell.length_a   1.000
_cell.length_b   1.000
_cell.length_c   1.000
_cell.angle_alpha   90.00
_cell.angle_beta   90.00
_cell.angle_gamma   90.00
#
_symmetry.space_group_name_H-M   'P 1'
#
loop_
_entity.id
_entity.type
_entity.pdbx_description
1 polymer ?
#
loop_
_entity_poly.entity_id
_entity_poly.type
_entity_poly.pdbx_seq_one_letter_code
_entity_poly.pdbx_strand_id
1 'polypeptide(L)'
;MPSSSSAAATATALPAFTTPFVAPPGCPIFRTTSVDVSSGSTNVVITVLVADDPSCMPDGWDDVVPESRLKFNPGVCPSGWVYHDIADGDATDKFTAKCCDRTLVQSKIPHACGRWISGLNSDSGSDAVATTTGVDIARSTLLVHYGWGITWSASDIPNLTPQPPSITHRMLVPTWTPGDVIPPGKYDRESASGPNRNYFLDGPAMWFVVVGLPIIGALLIGSCIYCCVRGTKHEKKMKARRAAAAAAATAASATADVEGVPDAK
;
A
#
# COMPACT_ATOMS: atom_id res chain seq x y z
N MET A 1 -54.99 16.48 27.68
CA MET A 1 -53.60 16.07 27.95
C MET A 1 -53.03 15.53 26.65
N PRO A 2 -52.17 16.27 25.94
CA PRO A 2 -51.54 15.77 24.72
C PRO A 2 -50.41 14.81 25.09
N SER A 3 -50.48 13.59 24.54
CA SER A 3 -49.44 12.56 24.66
C SER A 3 -48.21 12.98 23.88
N SER A 4 -47.10 13.24 24.57
CA SER A 4 -45.79 13.41 23.94
C SER A 4 -45.35 12.09 23.33
N SER A 5 -45.37 12.00 22.00
CA SER A 5 -44.60 11.00 21.26
C SER A 5 -43.12 11.23 21.55
N SER A 6 -42.51 10.30 22.26
CA SER A 6 -41.06 10.26 22.44
C SER A 6 -40.44 9.87 21.09
N ALA A 7 -39.89 10.85 20.38
CA ALA A 7 -39.04 10.57 19.23
C ALA A 7 -37.81 9.81 19.75
N ALA A 8 -37.70 8.53 19.39
CA ALA A 8 -36.52 7.73 19.70
C ALA A 8 -35.32 8.37 19.01
N ALA A 9 -34.45 9.01 19.79
CA ALA A 9 -33.14 9.41 19.33
C ALA A 9 -32.39 8.11 18.98
N THR A 10 -32.14 7.86 17.69
CA THR A 10 -31.27 6.78 17.24
C THR A 10 -29.90 7.02 17.87
N ALA A 11 -29.55 6.21 18.86
CA ALA A 11 -28.33 6.41 19.62
C ALA A 11 -27.13 6.16 18.69
N THR A 12 -26.27 7.16 18.52
CA THR A 12 -24.94 7.05 17.88
C THR A 12 -23.94 6.29 18.77
N ALA A 13 -24.41 5.63 19.84
CA ALA A 13 -23.58 4.87 20.74
C ALA A 13 -23.27 3.50 20.13
N LEU A 14 -21.98 3.16 20.06
CA LEU A 14 -21.57 1.85 19.59
C LEU A 14 -21.91 0.79 20.65
N PRO A 15 -22.41 -0.39 20.26
CA PRO A 15 -22.64 -1.48 21.20
C PRO A 15 -21.34 -1.93 21.85
N ALA A 16 -21.40 -2.26 23.13
CA ALA A 16 -20.26 -2.80 23.87
C ALA A 16 -20.29 -4.34 23.84
N PHE A 17 -19.17 -4.95 23.50
CA PHE A 17 -18.97 -6.40 23.48
C PHE A 17 -17.71 -6.74 24.27
N THR A 18 -17.87 -7.07 25.55
CA THR A 18 -16.73 -7.38 26.44
C THR A 18 -16.41 -8.87 26.53
N THR A 19 -17.28 -9.73 25.99
CA THR A 19 -17.10 -11.17 25.89
C THR A 19 -17.36 -11.66 24.46
N PRO A 20 -16.79 -12.79 24.02
CA PRO A 20 -16.89 -13.21 22.64
C PRO A 20 -18.32 -13.63 22.34
N PHE A 21 -18.90 -13.04 21.29
CA PHE A 21 -20.16 -13.50 20.77
C PHE A 21 -20.03 -14.95 20.26
N VAL A 22 -21.01 -15.78 20.61
CA VAL A 22 -21.16 -17.15 20.08
C VAL A 22 -22.49 -17.19 19.36
N ALA A 23 -22.43 -17.34 18.04
CA ALA A 23 -23.64 -17.43 17.23
C ALA A 23 -24.47 -18.66 17.66
N PRO A 24 -25.82 -18.54 17.70
CA PRO A 24 -26.69 -19.68 17.95
C PRO A 24 -26.48 -20.81 16.94
N PRO A 25 -26.76 -22.07 17.32
CA PRO A 25 -26.72 -23.19 16.37
C PRO A 25 -27.75 -22.97 15.25
N GLY A 26 -27.33 -23.15 14.00
CA GLY A 26 -28.17 -22.91 12.80
C GLY A 26 -27.72 -21.73 11.93
N CYS A 27 -26.76 -20.94 12.40
CA CYS A 27 -26.05 -19.93 11.60
C CYS A 27 -24.91 -20.58 10.80
N PRO A 28 -24.67 -20.27 9.51
CA PRO A 28 -25.18 -19.16 8.69
C PRO A 28 -26.06 -19.59 7.49
N ILE A 29 -27.14 -18.84 7.22
CA ILE A 29 -27.81 -18.84 5.91
C ILE A 29 -26.99 -17.94 4.98
N PHE A 30 -26.46 -18.52 3.91
CA PHE A 30 -25.71 -17.78 2.91
C PHE A 30 -26.60 -17.41 1.73
N ARG A 31 -26.54 -16.15 1.30
CA ARG A 31 -27.18 -15.69 0.07
C ARG A 31 -26.16 -15.63 -1.06
N THR A 32 -26.48 -16.30 -2.16
CA THR A 32 -25.66 -16.27 -3.38
C THR A 32 -25.78 -14.92 -4.07
N THR A 33 -24.63 -14.29 -4.30
CA THR A 33 -24.42 -13.08 -5.09
C THR A 33 -23.26 -13.32 -6.05
N SER A 34 -22.97 -12.38 -6.94
CA SER A 34 -21.84 -12.46 -7.87
C SER A 34 -21.17 -11.11 -7.99
N VAL A 35 -19.84 -11.09 -8.00
CA VAL A 35 -19.05 -9.87 -8.17
C VAL A 35 -18.09 -10.01 -9.34
N ASP A 36 -18.00 -8.97 -10.16
CA ASP A 36 -16.99 -8.85 -11.19
C ASP A 36 -15.66 -8.48 -10.56
N VAL A 37 -14.65 -9.28 -10.81
CA VAL A 37 -13.31 -9.06 -10.31
C VAL A 37 -12.36 -8.96 -11.49
N SER A 38 -11.67 -7.82 -11.58
CA SER A 38 -10.55 -7.64 -12.50
C SER A 38 -9.28 -8.24 -11.86
N SER A 39 -8.66 -9.17 -12.57
CA SER A 39 -7.34 -9.71 -12.23
C SER A 39 -6.44 -9.54 -13.46
N GLY A 40 -5.56 -8.53 -13.40
CA GLY A 40 -4.74 -8.16 -14.56
C GLY A 40 -5.60 -7.69 -15.74
N SER A 41 -5.42 -8.31 -16.92
CA SER A 41 -6.17 -8.00 -18.15
C SER A 41 -7.47 -8.80 -18.32
N THR A 42 -7.83 -9.64 -17.34
CA THR A 42 -8.99 -10.54 -17.40
C THR A 42 -10.04 -10.15 -16.38
N ASN A 43 -11.28 -10.00 -16.83
CA ASN A 43 -12.45 -9.87 -15.97
C ASN A 43 -13.01 -11.26 -15.69
N VAL A 44 -13.22 -11.59 -14.41
CA VAL A 44 -13.79 -12.87 -13.98
C VAL A 44 -14.98 -12.59 -13.08
N VAL A 45 -16.11 -13.23 -13.35
CA VAL A 45 -17.28 -13.23 -12.46
C VAL A 45 -17.03 -14.29 -11.39
N ILE A 46 -17.08 -13.90 -10.12
CA ILE A 46 -16.94 -14.81 -8.99
C ILE A 46 -18.28 -14.92 -8.28
N THR A 47 -18.74 -16.14 -8.03
CA THR A 47 -19.87 -16.39 -7.13
C THR A 47 -19.45 -16.12 -5.70
N VAL A 48 -20.24 -15.31 -5.00
CA VAL A 48 -20.03 -14.92 -3.61
C VAL A 48 -21.20 -15.40 -2.78
N LEU A 49 -20.94 -15.96 -1.62
CA LEU A 49 -21.96 -16.34 -0.66
C LEU A 49 -21.85 -15.43 0.55
N VAL A 50 -22.85 -14.57 0.76
CA VAL A 50 -22.87 -13.59 1.85
C VAL A 50 -23.70 -14.11 3.02
N ALA A 51 -23.12 -14.18 4.21
CA ALA A 51 -23.89 -14.45 5.43
C ALA A 51 -24.61 -13.17 5.86
N ASP A 52 -25.94 -13.15 5.79
CA ASP A 52 -26.76 -11.98 6.11
C ASP A 52 -28.09 -12.39 6.76
N ASP A 53 -27.99 -13.11 7.87
CA ASP A 53 -29.14 -13.46 8.71
C ASP A 53 -29.10 -12.65 10.01
N PRO A 54 -30.08 -11.75 10.25
CA PRO A 54 -30.16 -10.97 11.48
C PRO A 54 -30.26 -11.84 12.75
N SER A 55 -30.82 -13.06 12.65
CA SER A 55 -30.92 -13.98 13.80
C SER A 55 -29.56 -14.51 14.26
N CYS A 56 -28.53 -14.34 13.44
CA CYS A 56 -27.15 -14.71 13.73
C CYS A 56 -26.30 -13.54 14.24
N MET A 57 -26.93 -12.38 14.46
CA MET A 57 -26.29 -11.18 14.98
C MET A 57 -26.54 -11.04 16.48
N PRO A 58 -25.67 -10.31 17.19
CA PRO A 58 -25.88 -10.03 18.60
C PRO A 58 -27.13 -9.17 18.85
N ASP A 59 -27.67 -9.27 20.07
CA ASP A 59 -28.78 -8.42 20.52
C ASP A 59 -28.43 -6.91 20.37
N GLY A 60 -29.39 -6.11 19.92
CA GLY A 60 -29.22 -4.68 19.68
C GLY A 60 -28.44 -4.33 18.42
N TRP A 61 -28.13 -5.30 17.56
CA TRP A 61 -27.50 -5.06 16.25
C TRP A 61 -28.38 -4.24 15.31
N ASP A 62 -29.69 -4.43 15.34
CA ASP A 62 -30.64 -3.71 14.49
C ASP A 62 -31.02 -2.31 15.03
N ASP A 63 -30.82 -2.09 16.33
CA ASP A 63 -31.09 -0.83 17.04
C ASP A 63 -30.14 0.32 16.65
N VAL A 64 -29.00 0.00 16.02
CA VAL A 64 -28.03 1.01 15.56
C VAL A 64 -28.06 1.21 14.04
N VAL A 65 -27.62 2.39 13.60
CA VAL A 65 -27.56 2.74 12.17
C VAL A 65 -26.69 1.72 11.40
N PRO A 66 -27.04 1.38 10.15
CA PRO A 66 -26.35 0.36 9.34
C PRO A 66 -24.82 0.46 9.35
N GLU A 67 -24.28 1.69 9.34
CA GLU A 67 -22.84 1.98 9.30
C GLU A 67 -22.10 1.66 10.61
N SER A 68 -22.85 1.43 11.69
CA SER A 68 -22.36 1.19 13.05
C SER A 68 -22.68 -0.21 13.58
N ARG A 69 -23.50 -1.01 12.88
CA ARG A 69 -23.95 -2.34 13.34
C ARG A 69 -22.84 -3.36 13.60
N LEU A 70 -21.70 -3.15 12.94
CA LEU A 70 -20.51 -3.99 13.06
C LEU A 70 -19.34 -3.24 13.68
N LYS A 71 -19.62 -2.19 14.45
CA LYS A 71 -18.61 -1.42 15.17
C LYS A 71 -18.91 -1.49 16.66
N PHE A 72 -17.93 -1.91 17.45
CA PHE A 72 -18.12 -2.16 18.87
C PHE A 72 -17.09 -1.40 19.72
N ASN A 73 -17.55 -0.83 20.83
CA ASN A 73 -16.69 -0.09 21.75
C ASN A 73 -17.23 -0.08 23.20
N PRO A 74 -16.51 -0.66 24.17
CA PRO A 74 -15.37 -1.55 23.98
C PRO A 74 -15.80 -2.86 23.29
N GLY A 75 -14.91 -3.50 22.53
CA GLY A 75 -15.24 -4.68 21.73
C GLY A 75 -14.17 -5.78 21.77
N VAL A 76 -14.62 -7.04 21.75
CA VAL A 76 -13.82 -8.24 21.45
C VAL A 76 -14.39 -8.98 20.24
N CYS A 77 -13.56 -9.77 19.56
CA CYS A 77 -14.02 -10.55 18.43
C CYS A 77 -14.91 -11.72 18.87
N PRO A 78 -15.81 -12.20 17.99
CA PRO A 78 -16.53 -13.45 18.20
C PRO A 78 -15.60 -14.63 18.48
N SER A 79 -16.15 -15.67 19.12
CA SER A 79 -15.38 -16.86 19.44
C SER A 79 -14.83 -17.54 18.18
N GLY A 80 -13.54 -17.89 18.20
CA GLY A 80 -12.84 -18.53 17.08
C GLY A 80 -12.39 -17.59 15.97
N TRP A 81 -12.67 -16.28 16.05
CA TRP A 81 -12.26 -15.32 15.04
C TRP A 81 -10.85 -14.79 15.29
N VAL A 82 -10.19 -14.42 14.19
CA VAL A 82 -8.86 -13.82 14.16
C VAL A 82 -8.99 -12.30 14.21
N TYR A 83 -8.15 -11.68 15.04
CA TYR A 83 -7.98 -10.23 15.07
C TYR A 83 -6.97 -9.86 14.00
N HIS A 84 -7.33 -8.91 13.15
CA HIS A 84 -6.50 -8.38 12.09
C HIS A 84 -6.24 -6.90 12.31
N ASP A 85 -5.08 -6.44 11.83
CA ASP A 85 -4.66 -5.04 11.81
C ASP A 85 -4.81 -4.34 13.18
N ILE A 86 -4.32 -4.99 14.25
CA ILE A 86 -4.37 -4.37 15.57
C ILE A 86 -3.40 -3.19 15.62
N ALA A 87 -3.92 -2.01 15.91
CA ALA A 87 -3.16 -0.78 15.92
C ALA A 87 -3.68 0.22 16.97
N ASP A 88 -2.87 1.21 17.30
CA ASP A 88 -3.31 2.41 18.00
C ASP A 88 -4.41 3.12 17.20
N GLY A 89 -5.44 3.58 17.90
CA GLY A 89 -6.49 4.42 17.35
C GLY A 89 -6.12 5.91 17.36
N ASP A 90 -7.08 6.75 16.95
CA ASP A 90 -6.88 8.20 16.81
C ASP A 90 -6.67 8.95 18.14
N ALA A 91 -6.85 8.27 19.28
CA ALA A 91 -6.64 8.84 20.60
C ALA A 91 -5.63 7.98 21.39
N THR A 92 -4.87 8.65 22.25
CA THR A 92 -3.96 7.99 23.20
C THR A 92 -4.71 6.91 23.98
N ASP A 93 -4.07 5.75 24.14
CA ASP A 93 -4.60 4.59 24.87
C ASP A 93 -5.87 3.96 24.28
N LYS A 94 -6.22 4.27 23.02
CA LYS A 94 -7.24 3.53 22.26
C LYS A 94 -6.58 2.61 21.26
N PHE A 95 -7.15 1.44 21.10
CA PHE A 95 -6.72 0.41 20.18
C PHE A 95 -7.88 0.00 19.29
N THR A 96 -7.56 -0.45 18.09
CA THR A 96 -8.54 -0.88 17.09
C THR A 96 -8.13 -2.21 16.50
N ALA A 97 -9.10 -3.01 16.08
CA ALA A 97 -8.86 -4.23 15.30
C ALA A 97 -10.04 -4.56 14.39
N LYS A 98 -9.80 -5.44 13.43
CA LYS A 98 -10.81 -6.05 12.57
C LYS A 98 -10.96 -7.53 12.89
N CYS A 99 -12.18 -7.98 13.15
CA CYS A 99 -12.46 -9.38 13.42
C CYS A 99 -12.93 -10.09 12.16
N CYS A 100 -12.30 -11.23 11.86
CA CYS A 100 -12.70 -12.12 10.78
C CYS A 100 -12.67 -13.58 11.23
N ASP A 101 -13.60 -14.41 10.73
CA ASP A 101 -13.54 -15.87 10.91
C ASP A 101 -12.19 -16.44 10.41
N ARG A 102 -11.70 -15.92 9.27
CA ARG A 102 -10.39 -16.34 8.71
C ARG A 102 -9.57 -15.17 8.20
N THR A 103 -9.81 -14.74 6.98
CA THR A 103 -8.95 -13.80 6.25
C THR A 103 -9.69 -12.55 5.82
N LEU A 104 -9.00 -11.41 5.86
CA LEU A 104 -9.45 -10.17 5.25
C LEU A 104 -9.39 -10.28 3.72
N VAL A 105 -10.48 -9.89 3.05
CA VAL A 105 -10.57 -9.80 1.58
C VAL A 105 -10.68 -8.33 1.15
N GLN A 106 -9.96 -7.45 1.87
CA GLN A 106 -9.98 -5.99 1.68
C GLN A 106 -9.58 -5.55 0.26
N SER A 107 -8.74 -6.34 -0.43
CA SER A 107 -8.29 -6.03 -1.80
C SER A 107 -9.38 -6.13 -2.86
N LYS A 108 -10.53 -6.74 -2.53
CA LYS A 108 -11.66 -6.92 -3.45
C LYS A 108 -12.98 -6.37 -2.91
N ILE A 109 -13.21 -6.50 -1.59
CA ILE A 109 -14.41 -5.99 -0.93
C ILE A 109 -13.97 -5.28 0.36
N PRO A 110 -14.14 -3.96 0.48
CA PRO A 110 -13.75 -3.20 1.66
C PRO A 110 -14.40 -3.77 2.92
N HIS A 111 -13.61 -3.92 3.99
CA HIS A 111 -14.07 -4.40 5.30
C HIS A 111 -14.74 -5.78 5.30
N ALA A 112 -14.49 -6.58 4.27
CA ALA A 112 -15.01 -7.92 4.17
C ALA A 112 -13.98 -8.95 4.63
N CYS A 113 -14.49 -9.98 5.28
CA CYS A 113 -13.80 -11.20 5.60
C CYS A 113 -14.32 -12.30 4.67
N GLY A 114 -13.48 -13.24 4.30
CA GLY A 114 -13.93 -14.30 3.43
C GLY A 114 -12.95 -15.44 3.29
N ARG A 115 -13.43 -16.52 2.69
CA ARG A 115 -12.65 -17.73 2.41
C ARG A 115 -13.09 -18.34 1.09
N TRP A 116 -12.14 -18.93 0.37
CA TRP A 116 -12.41 -19.68 -0.85
C TRP A 116 -12.79 -21.12 -0.52
N ILE A 117 -13.87 -21.60 -1.12
CA ILE A 117 -14.31 -23.00 -1.03
C ILE A 117 -14.41 -23.61 -2.42
N SER A 118 -14.11 -24.90 -2.51
CA SER A 118 -14.28 -25.71 -3.72
C SER A 118 -15.41 -26.71 -3.49
N GLY A 119 -16.25 -26.90 -4.52
CA GLY A 119 -17.28 -27.94 -4.49
C GLY A 119 -18.40 -27.68 -3.49
N LEU A 120 -19.21 -26.62 -3.73
CA LEU A 120 -20.50 -26.44 -3.07
C LEU A 120 -21.43 -27.60 -3.45
N ASN A 121 -21.31 -28.73 -2.76
CA ASN A 121 -22.36 -29.72 -2.74
C ASN A 121 -23.38 -29.25 -1.70
N SER A 122 -24.53 -28.79 -2.16
CA SER A 122 -25.62 -28.27 -1.33
C SER A 122 -26.15 -29.25 -0.27
N ASP A 123 -25.70 -30.50 -0.27
CA ASP A 123 -26.26 -31.60 0.53
C ASP A 123 -25.31 -32.21 1.58
N SER A 124 -24.07 -31.75 1.70
CA SER A 124 -23.12 -32.35 2.65
C SER A 124 -22.20 -31.27 3.22
N GLY A 125 -22.41 -30.92 4.49
CA GLY A 125 -21.73 -29.86 5.25
C GLY A 125 -20.23 -30.08 5.52
N SER A 126 -19.47 -30.49 4.51
CA SER A 126 -18.01 -30.56 4.52
C SER A 126 -17.47 -29.65 3.41
N ASP A 127 -17.30 -28.37 3.73
CA ASP A 127 -16.62 -27.41 2.87
C ASP A 127 -15.13 -27.76 2.78
N ALA A 128 -14.63 -28.07 1.59
CA ALA A 128 -13.19 -28.19 1.37
C ALA A 128 -12.59 -26.78 1.14
N VAL A 129 -11.66 -26.36 1.99
CA VAL A 129 -10.91 -25.11 1.82
C VAL A 129 -10.10 -25.19 0.53
N ALA A 130 -10.37 -24.28 -0.40
CA ALA A 130 -9.68 -24.23 -1.68
C ALA A 130 -8.32 -23.54 -1.53
N THR A 131 -7.25 -24.15 -2.03
CA THR A 131 -5.98 -23.44 -2.27
C THR A 131 -6.02 -22.91 -3.69
N THR A 132 -6.29 -21.62 -3.88
CA THR A 132 -6.56 -21.06 -5.21
C THR A 132 -5.30 -20.64 -5.95
N THR A 133 -5.00 -21.29 -7.07
CA THR A 133 -4.21 -20.71 -8.17
C THR A 133 -5.16 -20.13 -9.24
N GLY A 134 -4.67 -19.26 -10.14
CA GLY A 134 -5.51 -18.43 -11.01
C GLY A 134 -6.59 -19.15 -11.87
N VAL A 135 -6.46 -20.46 -12.10
CA VAL A 135 -7.45 -21.28 -12.84
C VAL A 135 -8.55 -21.83 -11.91
N ASP A 136 -8.25 -22.01 -10.62
CA ASP A 136 -9.19 -22.57 -9.63
C ASP A 136 -10.25 -21.56 -9.18
N ILE A 137 -9.95 -20.27 -9.30
CA ILE A 137 -10.84 -19.16 -8.89
C ILE A 137 -12.19 -19.23 -9.63
N ALA A 138 -12.19 -19.61 -10.91
CA ALA A 138 -13.39 -19.71 -11.74
C ALA A 138 -14.31 -20.90 -11.35
N ARG A 139 -13.82 -21.87 -10.57
CA ARG A 139 -14.60 -23.02 -10.08
C ARG A 139 -14.82 -23.00 -8.57
N SER A 140 -14.31 -21.96 -7.91
CA SER A 140 -14.43 -21.78 -6.47
C SER A 140 -15.48 -20.73 -6.15
N THR A 141 -16.11 -20.87 -4.99
CA THR A 141 -17.03 -19.86 -4.46
C THR A 141 -16.36 -19.14 -3.30
N LEU A 142 -16.51 -17.83 -3.26
CA LEU A 142 -16.00 -17.02 -2.16
C LEU A 142 -17.11 -16.85 -1.13
N LEU A 143 -16.94 -17.44 0.05
CA LEU A 143 -17.78 -17.12 1.19
C LEU A 143 -17.30 -15.79 1.77
N VAL A 144 -18.21 -14.85 1.97
CA VAL A 144 -17.91 -13.50 2.47
C VAL A 144 -18.85 -13.15 3.61
N HIS A 145 -18.31 -12.48 4.62
CA HIS A 145 -19.10 -11.78 5.62
C HIS A 145 -18.44 -10.43 5.90
N TYR A 146 -19.20 -9.48 6.45
CA TYR A 146 -18.60 -8.24 6.92
C TYR A 146 -17.77 -8.48 8.18
N GLY A 147 -16.58 -7.89 8.22
CA GLY A 147 -15.72 -7.92 9.39
C GLY A 147 -16.23 -6.98 10.47
N TRP A 148 -16.05 -7.38 11.73
CA TRP A 148 -16.39 -6.49 12.85
C TRP A 148 -15.23 -5.53 13.09
N GLY A 149 -15.53 -4.24 13.23
CA GLY A 149 -14.60 -3.27 13.76
C GLY A 149 -14.75 -3.22 15.28
N ILE A 150 -13.69 -3.50 16.00
CA ILE A 150 -13.70 -3.35 17.45
C ILE A 150 -12.71 -2.28 17.85
N THR A 151 -13.05 -1.55 18.91
CA THR A 151 -12.14 -0.63 19.57
C THR A 151 -12.18 -0.88 21.06
N TRP A 152 -11.08 -0.66 21.75
CA TRP A 152 -11.01 -0.71 23.20
C TRP A 152 -9.97 0.26 23.71
N SER A 153 -10.11 0.70 24.96
CA SER A 153 -9.10 1.49 25.65
C SER A 153 -8.21 0.62 26.53
N ALA A 154 -7.05 1.14 26.93
CA ALA A 154 -6.18 0.48 27.91
C ALA A 154 -6.92 0.18 29.23
N SER A 155 -7.84 1.06 29.65
CA SER A 155 -8.68 0.85 30.84
C SER A 155 -9.72 -0.26 30.70
N ASP A 156 -10.08 -0.64 29.47
CA ASP A 156 -11.07 -1.71 29.24
C ASP A 156 -10.45 -3.10 29.36
N ILE A 157 -9.14 -3.24 29.09
CA ILE A 157 -8.42 -4.52 29.01
C ILE A 157 -8.73 -5.48 30.17
N PRO A 158 -8.77 -5.06 31.46
CA PRO A 158 -9.05 -5.98 32.56
C PRO A 158 -10.46 -6.60 32.51
N ASN A 159 -11.40 -5.93 31.85
CA ASN A 159 -12.80 -6.33 31.74
C ASN A 159 -13.12 -7.05 30.42
N LEU A 160 -12.14 -7.21 29.52
CA LEU A 160 -12.31 -7.90 28.24
C LEU A 160 -11.91 -9.36 28.35
N THR A 161 -12.76 -10.23 27.78
CA THR A 161 -12.48 -11.65 27.65
C THR A 161 -12.60 -12.04 26.18
N PRO A 162 -11.59 -12.66 25.56
CA PRO A 162 -10.21 -12.81 26.06
C PRO A 162 -9.53 -11.45 26.25
N GLN A 163 -8.55 -11.39 27.15
CA GLN A 163 -7.76 -10.17 27.32
C GLN A 163 -6.96 -9.91 26.04
N PRO A 164 -7.10 -8.73 25.41
CA PRO A 164 -6.29 -8.33 24.27
C PRO A 164 -4.79 -8.32 24.62
N PRO A 165 -3.89 -8.46 23.63
CA PRO A 165 -2.47 -8.38 23.88
C PRO A 165 -2.10 -6.99 24.43
N SER A 166 -1.03 -6.93 25.22
CA SER A 166 -0.45 -5.64 25.59
C SER A 166 0.26 -5.06 24.37
N ILE A 167 -0.20 -3.90 23.90
CA ILE A 167 0.29 -3.21 22.72
C ILE A 167 1.00 -1.94 23.18
N THR A 168 2.23 -1.77 22.76
CA THR A 168 3.01 -0.54 22.97
C THR A 168 2.69 0.48 21.89
N HIS A 169 2.80 1.77 22.22
CA HIS A 169 2.54 2.87 21.26
C HIS A 169 3.37 2.68 19.98
N ARG A 170 2.72 2.75 18.81
CA ARG A 170 3.21 2.52 17.44
C ARG A 170 3.42 1.07 17.02
N MET A 171 2.89 0.11 17.77
CA MET A 171 2.89 -1.29 17.38
C MET A 171 1.75 -1.57 16.39
N LEU A 172 2.04 -2.31 15.30
CA LEU A 172 1.05 -2.73 14.31
C LEU A 172 1.08 -4.25 14.18
N VAL A 173 0.13 -4.92 14.81
CA VAL A 173 0.05 -6.39 14.80
C VAL A 173 -0.83 -6.82 13.62
N PRO A 174 -0.27 -7.50 12.60
CA PRO A 174 -1.06 -7.87 11.42
C PRO A 174 -2.18 -8.84 11.77
N THR A 175 -1.87 -9.84 12.60
CA THR A 175 -2.81 -10.88 13.02
C THR A 175 -2.53 -11.32 14.44
N TRP A 176 -3.57 -11.61 15.20
CA TRP A 176 -3.49 -12.17 16.55
C TRP A 176 -4.70 -13.07 16.83
N THR A 177 -4.48 -14.17 17.54
CA THR A 177 -5.56 -15.01 18.07
C THR A 177 -5.50 -15.07 19.59
N PRO A 178 -6.66 -15.24 20.26
CA PRO A 178 -6.70 -15.37 21.71
C PRO A 178 -5.76 -16.45 22.25
N GLY A 179 -4.83 -16.05 23.11
CA GLY A 179 -3.79 -16.93 23.68
C GLY A 179 -2.41 -16.80 23.02
N ASP A 180 -2.31 -16.14 21.86
CA ASP A 180 -1.01 -15.86 21.26
C ASP A 180 -0.22 -14.85 22.09
N VAL A 181 1.05 -15.20 22.37
CA VAL A 181 1.99 -14.28 23.01
C VAL A 181 2.76 -13.55 21.93
N ILE A 182 2.72 -12.21 21.98
CA ILE A 182 3.52 -11.38 21.07
C ILE A 182 4.87 -11.09 21.74
N PRO A 183 6.01 -11.54 21.15
CA PRO A 183 7.31 -11.20 21.68
C PRO A 183 7.54 -9.67 21.68
N PRO A 184 8.21 -9.14 22.71
CA PRO A 184 8.59 -7.72 22.74
C PRO A 184 9.33 -7.31 21.47
N GLY A 185 8.98 -6.16 20.89
CA GLY A 185 9.66 -5.63 19.70
C GLY A 185 9.26 -6.24 18.36
N LYS A 186 8.48 -7.33 18.31
CA LYS A 186 8.19 -8.05 17.04
C LYS A 186 7.48 -7.19 16.00
N TYR A 187 6.61 -6.28 16.44
CA TYR A 187 5.76 -5.47 15.56
C TYR A 187 5.87 -3.97 15.86
N ASP A 188 6.89 -3.57 16.60
CA ASP A 188 7.15 -2.16 16.83
C ASP A 188 7.53 -1.52 15.50
N ARG A 189 6.84 -0.43 15.15
CA ARG A 189 7.24 0.38 14.01
C ARG A 189 8.57 1.03 14.37
N GLU A 190 9.64 0.61 13.69
CA GLU A 190 10.92 1.33 13.74
C GLU A 190 10.63 2.83 13.64
N SER A 191 11.11 3.59 14.62
CA SER A 191 10.94 5.05 14.64
C SER A 191 11.34 5.59 13.27
N ALA A 192 10.51 6.48 12.72
CA ALA A 192 10.74 7.19 11.47
C ALA A 192 11.92 8.20 11.55
N SER A 193 12.96 7.86 12.30
CA SER A 193 14.32 8.38 12.19
C SER A 193 15.20 7.49 11.29
N GLY A 194 14.58 6.61 10.49
CA GLY A 194 15.18 5.99 9.31
C GLY A 194 14.66 6.68 8.04
N PRO A 195 15.51 6.92 7.02
CA PRO A 195 15.11 7.67 5.83
C PRO A 195 13.91 6.98 5.16
N ASN A 196 12.83 7.75 5.03
CA ASN A 196 11.53 7.42 4.46
C ASN A 196 11.51 6.21 3.50
N ARG A 197 10.78 5.16 3.90
CA ARG A 197 10.50 3.91 3.15
C ARG A 197 9.62 4.07 1.90
N ASN A 198 9.52 5.27 1.31
CA ASN A 198 8.74 5.52 0.10
C ASN A 198 9.59 5.64 -1.17
N TYR A 199 10.87 5.23 -1.13
CA TYR A 199 11.70 5.24 -2.31
C TYR A 199 11.66 3.88 -3.00
N PHE A 200 11.08 3.87 -4.20
CA PHE A 200 11.04 2.78 -5.17
C PHE A 200 12.45 2.32 -5.63
N LEU A 201 13.50 2.95 -5.11
CA LEU A 201 14.91 2.76 -5.42
C LEU A 201 15.69 2.78 -4.10
N ASP A 202 16.62 1.83 -3.94
CA ASP A 202 17.50 1.71 -2.76
C ASP A 202 18.24 3.04 -2.47
N GLY A 203 18.55 3.30 -1.19
CA GLY A 203 19.12 4.58 -0.72
C GLY A 203 20.34 5.09 -1.53
N PRO A 204 21.31 4.23 -1.89
CA PRO A 204 22.42 4.62 -2.76
C PRO A 204 22.00 4.96 -4.20
N ALA A 205 20.99 4.25 -4.73
CA ALA A 205 20.50 4.46 -6.10
C ALA A 205 19.75 5.79 -6.23
N MET A 206 19.00 6.20 -5.21
CA MET A 206 18.36 7.51 -5.20
C MET A 206 19.39 8.66 -5.14
N TRP A 207 20.42 8.52 -4.32
CA TRP A 207 21.52 9.50 -4.25
C TRP A 207 22.23 9.64 -5.61
N PHE A 208 22.41 8.55 -6.33
CA PHE A 208 22.95 8.58 -7.68
C PHE A 208 22.03 9.28 -8.69
N VAL A 209 20.71 9.12 -8.58
CA VAL A 209 19.75 9.81 -9.48
C VAL A 209 19.68 11.31 -9.17
N VAL A 210 19.60 11.69 -7.90
CA VAL A 210 19.44 13.10 -7.51
C VAL A 210 20.75 13.88 -7.65
N VAL A 211 21.90 13.27 -7.35
CA VAL A 211 23.20 13.96 -7.34
C VAL A 211 24.11 13.50 -8.48
N GLY A 212 24.13 12.20 -8.79
CA GLY A 212 24.98 11.65 -9.84
C GLY A 212 24.56 12.12 -11.25
N LEU A 213 23.28 12.06 -11.60
CA LEU A 213 22.81 12.46 -12.95
C LEU A 213 23.06 13.94 -13.27
N PRO A 214 22.80 14.92 -12.37
CA PRO A 214 23.14 16.31 -12.63
C PRO A 214 24.64 16.55 -12.81
N ILE A 215 25.49 15.88 -12.03
CA ILE A 215 26.95 15.98 -12.15
C ILE A 215 27.41 15.41 -13.50
N ILE A 216 26.92 14.24 -13.90
CA ILE A 216 27.24 13.64 -15.20
C ILE A 216 26.77 14.56 -16.34
N GLY A 217 25.56 15.11 -16.24
CA GLY A 217 25.03 16.07 -17.21
C GLY A 217 25.91 17.32 -17.34
N ALA A 218 26.33 17.91 -16.21
CA ALA A 218 27.20 19.07 -16.20
C ALA A 218 28.59 18.78 -16.79
N LEU A 219 29.16 17.59 -16.52
CA LEU A 219 30.43 17.17 -17.09
C LEU A 219 30.35 16.94 -18.60
N LEU A 220 29.28 16.32 -19.09
CA LEU A 220 29.07 16.12 -20.53
C LEU A 220 28.92 17.47 -21.25
N ILE A 221 28.06 18.36 -20.74
CA ILE A 221 27.87 19.69 -21.32
C ILE A 221 29.18 20.50 -21.26
N GLY A 222 29.87 20.49 -20.12
CA GLY A 222 31.17 21.14 -19.95
C GLY A 222 32.22 20.62 -20.93
N SER A 223 32.29 19.29 -21.13
CA SER A 223 33.21 18.66 -22.08
C SER A 223 32.89 19.05 -23.53
N CYS A 224 31.61 19.09 -23.91
CA CYS A 224 31.17 19.54 -25.24
C CYS A 224 31.56 21.00 -25.48
N ILE A 225 31.30 21.91 -24.53
CA ILE A 225 31.68 23.32 -24.63
C ILE A 225 33.20 23.46 -24.73
N TYR A 226 33.95 22.72 -23.90
CA TYR A 226 35.41 22.74 -23.91
C TYR A 226 35.99 22.29 -25.26
N CYS A 227 35.47 21.18 -25.80
CA CYS A 227 35.86 20.67 -27.12
C CYS A 227 35.56 21.68 -28.23
N CYS A 228 34.38 22.32 -28.22
CA CYS A 228 34.00 23.35 -29.19
C CYS A 228 34.90 24.61 -29.12
N VAL A 229 35.21 25.10 -27.91
CA VAL A 229 36.08 26.28 -27.72
C VAL A 229 37.54 25.97 -28.09
N ARG A 230 38.03 24.77 -27.76
CA ARG A 230 39.40 24.38 -28.08
C ARG A 230 39.58 24.11 -29.58
N GLY A 231 38.58 23.52 -30.24
CA GLY A 231 38.55 23.34 -31.69
C GLY A 231 38.60 24.66 -32.45
N THR A 232 37.76 25.63 -32.08
CA THR A 232 37.77 26.97 -32.72
C THR A 232 39.06 27.73 -32.47
N LYS A 233 39.67 27.64 -31.27
CA LYS A 233 41.00 28.21 -30.99
C LYS A 233 42.09 27.54 -31.83
N HIS A 234 42.04 26.23 -31.99
CA HIS A 234 42.99 25.49 -32.80
C HIS A 234 42.86 25.84 -34.29
N GLU A 235 41.63 25.95 -34.80
CA GLU A 235 41.35 26.35 -36.17
C GLU A 235 41.81 27.79 -36.45
N LYS A 236 41.56 28.73 -35.53
CA LYS A 236 42.09 30.11 -35.62
C LYS A 236 43.61 30.14 -35.66
N LYS A 237 44.29 29.33 -34.84
CA LYS A 237 45.76 29.20 -34.87
C LYS A 237 46.25 28.62 -36.19
N MET A 238 45.57 27.62 -36.75
CA MET A 238 45.92 27.03 -38.04
C MET A 238 45.70 28.00 -39.21
N LYS A 239 44.60 28.76 -39.20
CA LYS A 239 44.34 29.82 -40.20
C LYS A 239 45.38 30.94 -40.12
N ALA A 240 45.74 31.39 -38.92
CA ALA A 240 46.79 32.40 -38.72
C ALA A 240 48.17 31.90 -39.19
N ARG A 241 48.52 30.64 -38.90
CA ARG A 241 49.76 30.01 -39.40
C ARG A 241 49.79 29.87 -40.92
N ARG A 242 48.67 29.49 -41.54
CA ARG A 242 48.54 29.42 -43.00
C ARG A 242 48.63 30.81 -43.66
N ALA A 243 47.99 31.82 -43.08
CA ALA A 243 48.09 33.20 -43.55
C ALA A 243 49.51 33.75 -43.42
N ALA A 244 50.20 33.48 -42.30
CA ALA A 244 51.59 33.86 -42.11
C ALA A 244 52.55 33.13 -43.07
N ALA A 245 52.32 31.84 -43.33
CA ALA A 245 53.10 31.09 -44.31
C ALA A 245 52.86 31.58 -45.75
N ALA A 246 51.61 31.92 -46.10
CA ALA A 246 51.30 32.51 -47.40
C ALA A 246 51.94 33.90 -47.57
N ALA A 247 51.91 34.74 -46.54
CA ALA A 247 52.56 36.06 -46.54
C ALA A 247 54.09 35.95 -46.68
N ALA A 248 54.70 34.97 -45.98
CA ALA A 248 56.13 34.69 -46.10
C ALA A 248 56.51 34.19 -47.51
N ALA A 249 55.68 33.36 -48.13
CA ALA A 249 55.89 32.88 -49.50
C ALA A 249 55.77 34.02 -50.54
N THR A 250 54.81 34.93 -50.38
CA THR A 250 54.68 36.11 -51.26
C THR A 250 55.82 37.11 -51.10
N ALA A 251 56.38 37.23 -49.89
CA ALA A 251 57.56 38.08 -49.66
C ALA A 251 58.82 37.47 -50.29
N ALA A 252 59.00 36.15 -50.22
CA ALA A 252 60.12 35.45 -50.83
C ALA A 252 60.11 35.51 -52.37
N SER A 253 58.93 35.47 -53.01
CA SER A 253 58.81 35.66 -54.46
C SER A 253 59.11 37.11 -54.89
N ALA A 254 58.69 38.11 -54.09
CA ALA A 254 58.96 39.52 -54.39
C ALA A 254 60.46 39.88 -54.29
N THR A 255 61.23 39.19 -53.44
CA THR A 255 62.69 39.37 -53.38
C THR A 255 63.43 38.69 -54.53
N ALA A 256 62.85 37.66 -55.15
CA ALA A 256 63.48 36.97 -56.29
C ALA A 256 63.36 37.76 -57.61
N ASP A 257 62.36 38.64 -57.75
CA ASP A 257 62.18 39.49 -58.94
C ASP A 257 63.09 40.74 -58.97
N VAL A 258 63.85 41.02 -57.90
CA VAL A 258 64.74 42.21 -57.83
C VAL A 258 66.17 41.91 -58.28
N GLU A 259 66.57 40.63 -58.38
CA GLU A 259 67.96 40.23 -58.72
C GLU A 259 68.16 39.91 -60.23
N GLY A 260 67.31 40.46 -61.10
CA GLY A 260 67.28 40.17 -62.53
C GLY A 260 67.31 41.41 -63.43
N VAL A 261 68.24 42.36 -63.22
CA VAL A 261 68.54 43.40 -64.22
C VAL A 261 69.96 43.17 -64.73
N PRO A 262 70.16 42.68 -65.97
CA PRO A 262 71.48 42.53 -66.55
C PRO A 262 72.04 43.89 -67.00
N ASP A 263 73.27 44.20 -66.57
CA ASP A 263 74.12 45.25 -67.12
C ASP A 263 74.32 45.00 -68.63
N ALA A 264 73.70 45.83 -69.46
CA ALA A 264 73.97 45.91 -70.88
C ALA A 264 75.00 47.03 -71.13
N LYS A 265 76.12 46.60 -71.69
CA LYS A 265 77.27 47.38 -72.13
C LYS A 265 76.98 48.17 -73.40
#